data_AF-A0A8T0PMC6-F1
#
_entry.id   AF-A0A8T0PMC6-F1
#
_cell.length_a   1.000
_cell.length_b   1.000
_cell.length_c   1.000
_cell.angle_alpha   90.00
_cell.angle_beta   90.00
_cell.angle_gamma   90.00
#
_symmetry.space_group_name_H-M   'P 1'
#
loop_
_entity.id
_entity.type
_entity.pdbx_description
1 polymer ?
#
loop_
_entity_poly.entity_id
_entity_poly.type
_entity_poly.pdbx_seq_one_letter_code
_entity_poly.pdbx_strand_id
1 'polypeptide(L)'
;MGTCICSLPSTVVQLRHLMCLYIESYTRLPNGIGSLTSLVRCFVREARVIPSSDGGFGMGLGNLPSLQDVWVYLKCEGASNEEVKDLKVALRNSVEINPNHPKLHIY
;
A
#
# COMPACT_ATOMS: atom_id res chain seq x y z
N MET A 1 -20.15 -16.19 -1.78
CA MET A 1 -19.66 -15.77 -0.44
C MET A 1 -18.14 -15.71 -0.51
N GLY A 2 -17.58 -14.58 -0.91
CA GLY A 2 -16.13 -14.37 -0.89
C GLY A 2 -15.71 -13.99 0.53
N THR A 3 -14.78 -14.71 1.12
CA THR A 3 -14.23 -14.36 2.43
C THR A 3 -13.36 -13.11 2.28
N CYS A 4 -13.91 -11.94 2.57
CA CYS A 4 -13.13 -10.72 2.65
C CYS A 4 -12.12 -10.84 3.79
N ILE A 5 -10.83 -10.90 3.47
CA ILE A 5 -9.76 -10.88 4.47
C ILE A 5 -9.52 -9.40 4.82
N CYS A 6 -10.16 -8.92 5.89
CA CYS A 6 -10.05 -7.52 6.30
C CYS A 6 -8.66 -7.14 6.84
N SER A 7 -7.82 -8.12 7.18
CA SER A 7 -6.47 -7.92 7.69
C SER A 7 -5.56 -9.08 7.28
N LEU A 8 -4.38 -8.76 6.76
CA LEU A 8 -3.36 -9.77 6.52
C LEU A 8 -2.87 -10.36 7.85
N PRO A 9 -2.65 -11.69 7.94
CA PRO A 9 -2.18 -12.31 9.16
C PRO A 9 -0.76 -11.83 9.49
N SER A 10 -0.44 -11.73 10.78
CA SER A 10 0.87 -11.30 11.26
C SER A 10 2.01 -12.21 10.79
N THR A 11 1.73 -13.46 10.43
CA THR A 11 2.71 -14.42 9.88
C THR A 11 3.28 -13.98 8.54
N VAL A 12 2.63 -13.07 7.80
CA VAL A 12 3.14 -12.55 6.52
C VAL A 12 4.51 -11.89 6.70
N VAL A 13 4.77 -11.23 7.85
CA VAL A 13 6.07 -10.59 8.12
C VAL A 13 7.22 -11.58 8.29
N GLN A 14 6.92 -12.87 8.47
CA GLN A 14 7.93 -13.94 8.58
C GLN A 14 8.37 -14.46 7.21
N LEU A 15 7.69 -14.07 6.13
CA LEU A 15 8.01 -14.51 4.78
C LEU A 15 9.30 -13.86 4.29
N ARG A 16 10.36 -14.66 4.17
CA ARG A 16 11.69 -14.20 3.75
C ARG A 16 11.89 -14.15 2.23
N HIS A 17 10.96 -14.71 1.45
CA HIS A 17 11.09 -14.83 -0.01
C HIS A 17 9.89 -14.23 -0.75
N LEU A 18 9.05 -13.46 -0.05
CA LEU A 18 7.88 -12.85 -0.66
C LEU A 18 8.32 -11.69 -1.56
N MET A 19 8.34 -11.91 -2.88
CA MET A 19 8.74 -10.88 -3.86
C MET A 19 7.61 -9.98 -4.32
N CYS A 20 6.37 -10.45 -4.24
CA CYS A 20 5.20 -9.78 -4.77
C CYS A 20 4.06 -9.85 -3.75
N LEU A 21 3.45 -8.71 -3.45
CA LEU A 21 2.32 -8.61 -2.54
C LEU A 21 1.16 -7.90 -3.24
N TYR A 22 -0.04 -8.47 -3.11
CA TYR A 22 -1.27 -7.89 -3.63
C TYR A 22 -2.18 -7.53 -2.45
N ILE A 23 -2.65 -6.28 -2.42
CA ILE A 23 -3.39 -5.71 -1.30
C ILE A 23 -4.60 -4.96 -1.85
N GLU A 24 -5.76 -5.17 -1.24
CA GLU A 24 -6.95 -4.36 -1.53
C GLU A 24 -7.08 -3.21 -0.53
N SER A 25 -7.71 -2.10 -0.90
CA SER A 25 -7.75 -0.86 -0.12
C SER A 25 -8.32 -0.96 1.30
N TYR A 26 -9.14 -1.96 1.58
CA TYR A 26 -9.69 -2.24 2.91
C TYR A 26 -8.85 -3.23 3.73
N THR A 27 -7.80 -3.81 3.15
CA THR A 27 -6.95 -4.79 3.82
C THR A 27 -5.96 -4.08 4.74
N ARG A 28 -6.09 -4.31 6.04
CA ARG A 28 -5.11 -3.82 7.02
C ARG A 28 -3.83 -4.64 6.91
N LEU A 29 -2.70 -3.95 6.80
CA LEU A 29 -1.38 -4.58 6.87
C LEU A 29 -1.02 -4.90 8.32
N PRO A 30 -0.28 -5.99 8.56
CA PRO A 30 0.19 -6.30 9.90
C PRO A 30 1.24 -5.27 10.33
N ASN A 31 1.29 -5.02 11.64
CA ASN A 31 2.38 -4.25 12.24
C ASN A 31 3.72 -4.92 11.90
N GLY A 32 4.71 -4.12 11.48
CA GLY A 32 6.02 -4.65 11.09
C GLY A 32 6.09 -5.16 9.65
N ILE A 33 5.15 -4.81 8.76
CA ILE A 33 5.25 -5.09 7.32
C ILE A 33 6.60 -4.64 6.72
N GLY A 34 7.18 -3.58 7.28
CA GLY A 34 8.51 -3.09 6.90
C GLY A 34 9.67 -4.05 7.18
N SER A 35 9.45 -5.13 7.94
CA SER A 35 10.44 -6.19 8.14
C SER A 35 10.63 -7.08 6.90
N LEU A 36 9.79 -6.95 5.87
CA LEU A 36 9.91 -7.72 4.64
C LEU A 36 11.09 -7.20 3.80
N THR A 37 12.18 -7.97 3.79
CA THR A 37 13.41 -7.64 3.06
C THR A 37 13.48 -8.22 1.66
N SER A 38 12.48 -8.97 1.19
CA SER A 38 12.47 -9.53 -0.16
C SER A 38 11.34 -9.02 -1.02
N LEU A 39 10.51 -8.11 -0.50
CA LEU A 39 9.37 -7.59 -1.22
C LEU A 39 9.83 -6.54 -2.23
N VAL A 40 9.73 -6.89 -3.52
CA VAL A 40 10.17 -6.05 -4.64
C VAL A 40 9.00 -5.30 -5.26
N ARG A 41 7.84 -5.96 -5.38
CA ARG A 41 6.66 -5.40 -6.02
C ARG A 41 5.45 -5.43 -5.11
N CYS A 42 4.75 -4.31 -5.04
CA CYS A 42 3.49 -4.20 -4.33
C CYS A 42 2.39 -3.75 -5.29
N PHE A 43 1.25 -4.43 -5.26
CA PHE A 43 0.05 -4.11 -6.03
C PHE A 43 -1.06 -3.73 -5.07
N VAL A 44 -1.61 -2.54 -5.24
CA VAL A 44 -2.68 -1.96 -4.44
C VAL A 44 -3.90 -1.81 -5.32
N ARG A 45 -4.97 -2.53 -5.00
CA ARG A 45 -6.23 -2.45 -5.75
C ARG A 45 -7.25 -1.57 -5.04
N GLU A 46 -7.98 -0.80 -5.84
CA GLU A 46 -9.09 0.05 -5.40
C GLU A 46 -8.71 1.08 -4.33
N ALA A 47 -7.51 1.65 -4.40
CA ALA A 47 -7.07 2.63 -3.42
C ALA A 47 -8.08 3.80 -3.32
N ARG A 48 -8.47 4.12 -2.09
CA ARG A 48 -9.36 5.22 -1.72
C ARG A 48 -8.72 6.00 -0.57
N VAL A 49 -8.95 7.32 -0.51
CA VAL A 49 -8.68 8.07 0.72
C VAL A 49 -9.71 7.58 1.73
N ILE A 50 -9.28 6.77 2.67
CA ILE A 50 -10.04 6.59 3.90
C ILE A 50 -9.60 7.75 4.78
N PRO A 51 -10.49 8.67 5.18
CA PRO A 51 -10.16 9.67 6.18
C PRO A 51 -9.94 8.94 7.51
N SER A 52 -8.73 8.44 7.70
CA SER A 52 -8.21 8.06 8.99
C SER A 52 -8.05 9.35 9.82
N SER A 53 -8.33 9.31 11.11
CA SER A 53 -8.16 10.49 11.99
C SER A 53 -6.73 11.04 12.04
N ASP A 54 -5.75 10.35 11.45
CA ASP A 54 -4.35 10.74 11.31
C ASP A 54 -3.98 11.27 9.90
N GLY A 55 -4.94 11.40 8.98
CA GLY A 55 -4.74 12.00 7.65
C GLY A 55 -3.81 11.21 6.72
N GLY A 56 -3.42 10.00 7.08
CA GLY A 56 -2.47 9.20 6.31
C GLY A 56 -3.14 8.08 5.51
N PHE A 57 -2.79 7.96 4.22
CA PHE A 57 -2.81 6.66 3.54
C PHE A 57 -1.66 5.80 4.11
N GLY A 58 -1.80 5.39 5.37
CA GLY A 58 -0.79 4.72 6.17
C GLY A 58 -0.63 3.25 5.79
N MET A 59 -0.32 2.97 4.52
CA MET A 59 -0.18 1.61 4.01
C MET A 59 1.14 0.95 4.46
N GLY A 60 1.86 1.51 5.44
CA GLY A 60 3.12 0.95 5.96
C GLY A 60 4.22 0.75 4.91
N LEU A 61 4.07 1.33 3.71
CA LEU A 61 4.98 1.13 2.57
C LEU A 61 6.30 1.89 2.72
N GLY A 62 6.34 2.89 3.60
CA GLY A 62 7.51 3.75 3.79
C GLY A 62 8.75 3.04 4.34
N ASN A 63 8.60 1.85 4.93
CA ASN A 63 9.71 1.13 5.55
C ASN A 63 9.98 -0.24 4.92
N LEU A 64 9.90 -0.36 3.58
CA LEU A 64 10.17 -1.62 2.87
C LEU A 64 11.52 -1.55 2.15
N PRO A 65 12.59 -2.15 2.69
CA PRO A 65 13.99 -1.93 2.27
C PRO A 65 14.37 -2.62 0.95
N SER A 66 13.45 -3.31 0.28
CA SER A 66 13.71 -3.94 -1.02
C SER A 66 12.64 -3.63 -2.05
N LEU A 67 11.70 -2.74 -1.70
CA LEU A 67 10.61 -2.34 -2.58
C LEU A 67 11.17 -1.54 -3.74
N GLN A 68 10.80 -1.91 -4.96
CA GLN A 68 11.24 -1.25 -6.19
C GLN A 68 10.07 -0.73 -7.01
N ASP A 69 8.92 -1.43 -7.03
CA ASP A 69 7.76 -0.98 -7.79
C ASP A 69 6.48 -1.05 -6.94
N VAL A 70 5.69 0.02 -7.02
CA VAL A 70 4.36 0.13 -6.41
C VAL A 70 3.35 0.41 -7.50
N TRP A 71 2.40 -0.50 -7.67
CA TRP A 71 1.34 -0.44 -8.67
C TRP A 71 0.03 -0.16 -7.95
N VAL A 72 -0.60 0.98 -8.22
CA VAL A 72 -1.83 1.40 -7.57
C VAL A 72 -2.93 1.54 -8.60
N TYR A 73 -4.02 0.81 -8.41
CA TYR A 73 -5.25 0.97 -9.18
C TYR A 73 -6.24 1.82 -8.38
N LEU A 74 -6.55 3.00 -8.89
CA LEU A 74 -7.47 3.93 -8.26
C LEU A 74 -8.91 3.58 -8.61
N LYS A 75 -9.79 3.58 -7.60
CA LYS A 75 -11.23 3.45 -7.83
C LYS A 75 -11.86 4.84 -7.82
N CYS A 76 -12.01 5.43 -9.01
CA CYS A 76 -12.60 6.76 -9.18
C CYS A 76 -14.14 6.78 -9.08
N GLU A 77 -14.79 5.62 -9.12
CA GLU A 77 -16.25 5.54 -9.05
C GLU A 77 -16.75 6.00 -7.66
N GLY A 78 -17.48 7.12 -7.66
CA GLY A 78 -18.01 7.77 -6.46
C GLY A 78 -17.00 8.63 -5.67
N ALA A 79 -15.77 8.79 -6.15
CA ALA A 79 -14.76 9.65 -5.53
C ALA A 79 -14.74 11.05 -6.17
N SER A 80 -14.51 12.07 -5.36
CA SER A 80 -14.25 13.43 -5.85
C SER A 80 -12.83 13.55 -6.41
N ASN A 81 -12.64 14.53 -7.31
CA ASN A 81 -11.31 14.83 -7.85
C ASN A 81 -10.29 15.18 -6.76
N GLU A 82 -10.76 15.73 -5.65
CA GLU A 82 -9.92 16.23 -4.57
C GLU A 82 -9.42 15.06 -3.72
N GLU A 83 -10.28 14.10 -3.40
CA GLU A 83 -9.86 12.83 -2.77
C GLU A 83 -8.82 12.09 -3.64
N VAL A 84 -9.01 12.07 -4.96
CA VAL A 84 -8.05 11.45 -5.88
C VAL A 84 -6.70 12.17 -5.86
N LYS A 85 -6.69 13.51 -5.77
CA LYS A 85 -5.44 14.29 -5.64
C LYS A 85 -4.75 14.01 -4.32
N ASP A 86 -5.49 14.06 -3.22
CA ASP A 86 -4.94 13.83 -1.87
C ASP A 86 -4.33 12.44 -1.76
N LEU A 87 -4.98 11.42 -2.31
CA LEU A 87 -4.43 10.07 -2.39
C LEU A 87 -3.13 10.01 -3.18
N LYS A 88 -3.08 10.65 -4.36
CA LYS A 88 -1.86 10.70 -5.19
C LYS A 88 -0.72 11.39 -4.45
N VAL A 89 -1.01 12.47 -3.71
CA VAL A 89 -0.03 13.17 -2.88
C VAL A 89 0.47 12.26 -1.74
N ALA A 90 -0.44 11.62 -1.00
CA ALA A 90 -0.08 10.69 0.06
C ALA A 90 0.77 9.50 -0.43
N LEU A 91 0.45 8.96 -1.62
CA LEU A 91 1.22 7.89 -2.25
C LEU A 91 2.62 8.36 -2.65
N ARG A 92 2.74 9.55 -3.25
CA ARG A 92 4.04 10.14 -3.58
C ARG A 92 4.90 10.35 -2.34
N ASN A 93 4.33 10.97 -1.31
CA ASN A 93 5.04 11.17 -0.04
C ASN A 93 5.51 9.84 0.57
N SER A 94 4.66 8.80 0.54
CA SER A 94 5.01 7.47 1.08
C SER A 94 6.14 6.78 0.31
N VAL A 95 6.23 7.04 -1.00
CA VAL A 95 7.30 6.53 -1.86
C VAL A 95 8.59 7.33 -1.67
N GLU A 96 8.49 8.65 -1.44
CA GLU A 96 9.63 9.52 -1.20
C GLU A 96 10.32 9.23 0.14
N ILE A 97 9.56 8.89 1.19
CA ILE A 97 10.14 8.51 2.49
C ILE A 97 10.77 7.12 2.48
N ASN A 98 10.50 6.30 1.46
CA ASN A 98 11.05 4.96 1.37
C ASN A 98 12.52 5.04 0.90
N PRO A 99 13.47 4.39 1.60
CA PRO A 99 14.90 4.49 1.29
C PRO A 99 15.27 4.03 -0.13
N ASN A 100 14.46 3.19 -0.76
CA ASN A 100 14.69 2.73 -2.13
C ASN A 100 13.98 3.54 -3.21
N HIS A 101 13.21 4.58 -2.82
CA HIS A 101 12.44 5.42 -3.74
C HIS A 101 11.74 4.60 -4.85
N PRO A 102 10.86 3.65 -4.49
CA PRO A 102 10.25 2.74 -5.45
C PRO A 102 9.48 3.50 -6.53
N LYS A 103 9.45 2.96 -7.74
CA LYS A 103 8.68 3.53 -8.84
C LYS A 103 7.19 3.40 -8.55
N LEU A 104 6.51 4.54 -8.58
CA LEU A 104 5.07 4.62 -8.41
C LEU A 104 4.37 4.58 -9.77
N HIS A 105 3.56 3.55 -9.99
CA HIS A 105 2.70 3.41 -11.15
C HIS A 105 1.24 3.54 -10.70
N ILE A 106 0.52 4.52 -11.24
CA ILE A 106 -0.88 4.79 -10.89
C ILE A 106 -1.74 4.58 -12.14
N TYR A 107 -2.76 3.72 -12.02
CA TYR A 107 -3.71 3.35 -13.07
C TYR A 107 -5.14 3.67 -12.65
#